data_AF-A0A921GFQ6-F1
#
_entry.id   AF-A0A921GFQ6-F1
#
_cell.length_a   1.000
_cell.length_b   1.000
_cell.length_c   1.000
_cell.angle_alpha   90.00
_cell.angle_beta   90.00
_cell.angle_gamma   90.00
#
_symmetry.space_group_name_H-M   'P 1'
#
loop_
_entity.id
_entity.type
_entity.pdbx_description
1 polymer ?
#
loop_
_entity_poly.entity_id
_entity_poly.type
_entity_poly.pdbx_seq_one_letter_code
_entity_poly.pdbx_strand_id
1 'polypeptide(L)'
;MVSFMRGSEVRGRNEVAGAREGSESFNPDARIERSRGEVGEGASTFSPNKRVEVYHGGRYGDVFKGGRGDRIEVNHIPPFEVNGLSFRDGPTISMDKADHRIMSSTGNSIEARKHRAKQRELVEVGDFKGAVKMDIDDIHDKCGDKYDDALREMLDYMEERGYISDQKGLME
;
A
#
# COMPACT_ATOMS: atom_id res chain seq x y z
N MET A 1 10.97 -43.52 -45.13
CA MET A 1 11.23 -43.66 -46.58
C MET A 1 12.45 -42.82 -46.94
N VAL A 2 13.23 -43.31 -47.87
CA VAL A 2 14.63 -42.94 -48.15
C VAL A 2 14.73 -41.69 -49.03
N SER A 3 15.86 -40.99 -48.94
CA SER A 3 16.63 -40.38 -50.05
C SER A 3 16.46 -38.91 -50.50
N PHE A 4 17.64 -38.25 -50.48
CA PHE A 4 18.27 -37.32 -51.44
C PHE A 4 17.86 -35.84 -51.42
N MET A 5 18.72 -34.89 -51.04
CA MET A 5 19.96 -34.34 -51.65
C MET A 5 19.81 -33.50 -52.93
N ARG A 6 20.33 -32.25 -52.82
CA ARG A 6 21.06 -31.39 -53.77
C ARG A 6 20.34 -30.34 -54.63
N GLY A 7 21.03 -29.20 -54.74
CA GLY A 7 20.93 -28.17 -55.80
C GLY A 7 20.61 -26.79 -55.22
N SER A 8 21.56 -25.95 -54.80
CA SER A 8 22.45 -25.12 -55.62
C SER A 8 21.72 -24.24 -56.63
N GLU A 9 21.58 -22.94 -56.35
CA GLU A 9 21.79 -21.93 -57.39
C GLU A 9 22.23 -20.59 -56.79
N VAL A 10 23.24 -20.01 -57.42
CA VAL A 10 23.90 -18.75 -57.08
C VAL A 10 23.68 -17.81 -58.25
N ARG A 11 23.51 -16.52 -57.92
CA ARG A 11 23.91 -15.29 -58.65
C ARG A 11 22.76 -14.43 -59.19
N GLY A 12 22.72 -13.21 -58.65
CA GLY A 12 22.32 -12.00 -59.37
C GLY A 12 23.14 -10.83 -58.80
N ARG A 13 24.24 -10.48 -59.48
CA ARG A 13 25.10 -9.34 -59.15
C ARG A 13 24.35 -8.03 -59.39
N ASN A 14 24.57 -7.04 -58.53
CA ASN A 14 24.74 -5.68 -59.02
C ASN A 14 25.79 -4.96 -58.18
N GLU A 15 26.85 -4.51 -58.85
CA GLU A 15 27.96 -3.74 -58.29
C GLU A 15 27.60 -2.26 -58.33
N VAL A 16 27.87 -1.50 -57.27
CA VAL A 16 28.53 -0.19 -57.44
C VAL A 16 29.27 0.21 -56.16
N ALA A 17 30.49 0.69 -56.38
CA ALA A 17 31.51 1.05 -55.42
C ALA A 17 31.20 2.34 -54.63
N GLY A 18 31.81 2.46 -53.45
CA GLY A 18 31.88 3.69 -52.68
C GLY A 18 32.49 3.50 -51.30
N ALA A 19 33.82 3.38 -51.22
CA ALA A 19 34.58 3.56 -49.98
C ALA A 19 34.28 4.94 -49.36
N ARG A 20 34.27 5.08 -48.01
CA ARG A 20 35.18 5.84 -47.09
C ARG A 20 34.66 5.63 -45.65
N GLU A 21 35.41 4.94 -44.79
CA GLU A 21 36.23 5.51 -43.69
C GLU A 21 35.46 6.39 -42.69
N GLY A 22 35.48 5.98 -41.41
CA GLY A 22 34.99 6.78 -40.29
C GLY A 22 34.53 5.98 -39.08
N SER A 23 35.37 5.10 -38.53
CA SER A 23 35.16 4.61 -37.17
C SER A 23 35.46 5.77 -36.22
N GLU A 24 34.42 6.46 -35.75
CA GLU A 24 34.57 7.43 -34.67
C GLU A 24 35.05 6.68 -33.42
N SER A 25 36.33 6.83 -33.14
CA SER A 25 36.97 6.35 -31.92
C SER A 25 36.28 7.01 -30.72
N PHE A 26 35.66 6.19 -29.88
CA PHE A 26 35.14 6.57 -28.57
C PHE A 26 36.22 7.33 -27.79
N ASN A 27 35.98 8.62 -27.52
CA ASN A 27 36.89 9.48 -26.80
C ASN A 27 36.30 9.78 -25.40
N PRO A 28 36.78 9.11 -24.33
CA PRO A 28 36.13 9.16 -23.02
C PRO A 28 36.27 10.52 -22.30
N ASP A 29 37.12 11.41 -22.79
CA ASP A 29 37.37 12.73 -22.18
C ASP A 29 36.65 13.89 -22.90
N ALA A 30 35.75 13.61 -23.84
CA ALA A 30 34.91 14.62 -24.49
C ALA A 30 33.89 15.20 -23.47
N ARG A 31 34.33 16.19 -22.71
CA ARG A 31 33.56 16.93 -21.71
C ARG A 31 32.43 17.70 -22.42
N ILE A 32 31.21 17.17 -22.37
CA ILE A 32 30.01 17.90 -22.83
C ILE A 32 29.79 19.07 -21.88
N GLU A 33 30.17 20.28 -22.30
CA GLU A 33 29.76 21.53 -21.66
C GLU A 33 28.26 21.75 -21.88
N ARG A 34 27.44 21.23 -20.96
CA ARG A 34 26.03 21.62 -20.87
C ARG A 34 25.94 22.98 -20.18
N SER A 35 25.51 23.99 -20.94
CA SER A 35 25.12 25.30 -20.44
C SER A 35 24.16 25.18 -19.26
N ARG A 36 24.52 25.80 -18.14
CA ARG A 36 23.79 25.86 -16.88
C ARG A 36 22.50 26.68 -17.05
N GLY A 37 21.43 26.00 -17.47
CA GLY A 37 20.06 26.52 -17.36
C GLY A 37 19.63 26.54 -15.90
N GLU A 38 19.01 27.64 -15.48
CA GLU A 38 18.56 27.92 -14.12
C GLU A 38 17.57 26.85 -13.62
N VAL A 39 17.88 26.25 -12.48
CA VAL A 39 17.01 25.30 -11.78
C VAL A 39 15.98 26.08 -10.97
N GLY A 40 14.72 26.04 -11.40
CA GLY A 40 13.60 26.40 -10.54
C GLY A 40 13.51 25.42 -9.37
N GLU A 41 13.34 25.94 -8.16
CA GLU A 41 13.18 25.17 -6.92
C GLU A 41 11.91 24.32 -6.99
N GLY A 42 12.08 23.04 -7.34
CA GLY A 42 11.05 22.01 -7.23
C GLY A 42 11.75 20.71 -6.86
N ALA A 43 11.91 20.46 -5.56
CA ALA A 43 12.61 19.29 -5.05
C ALA A 43 11.92 17.99 -5.53
N SER A 44 12.52 17.33 -6.52
CA SER A 44 12.25 15.94 -6.85
C SER A 44 12.73 15.07 -5.69
N THR A 45 11.82 14.73 -4.77
CA THR A 45 12.07 13.79 -3.66
C THR A 45 12.01 12.34 -4.15
N PHE A 46 12.89 11.97 -5.08
CA PHE A 46 13.13 10.56 -5.34
C PHE A 46 13.94 9.99 -4.18
N SER A 47 13.22 9.44 -3.18
CA SER A 47 13.82 8.73 -2.07
C SER A 47 13.83 7.22 -2.38
N PRO A 48 14.98 6.63 -2.74
CA PRO A 48 15.08 5.22 -3.11
C PRO A 48 14.74 4.25 -1.95
N ASN A 49 14.52 4.78 -0.74
CA ASN A 49 14.09 4.04 0.44
C ASN A 49 12.63 4.29 0.85
N LYS A 50 11.87 5.13 0.13
CA LYS A 50 10.42 5.24 0.35
C LYS A 50 9.73 4.12 -0.44
N ARG A 51 9.86 2.87 0.04
CA ARG A 51 8.77 1.91 -0.23
C ARG A 51 7.54 2.56 0.41
N VAL A 52 6.56 2.94 -0.41
CA VAL A 52 5.22 3.18 0.11
C VAL A 52 4.78 1.80 0.59
N GLU A 53 4.90 1.56 1.89
CA GLU A 53 4.31 0.35 2.48
C GLU A 53 2.81 0.50 2.22
N VAL A 54 2.27 -0.37 1.38
CA VAL A 54 0.85 -0.36 1.04
C VAL A 54 0.14 -1.07 2.19
N TYR A 55 -0.60 -0.29 2.98
CA TYR A 55 -1.44 -0.82 4.04
C TYR A 55 -2.77 -1.28 3.44
N HIS A 56 -3.29 -2.39 3.96
CA HIS A 56 -4.55 -2.99 3.52
C HIS A 56 -5.56 -3.08 4.65
N GLY A 57 -6.85 -3.05 4.29
CA GLY A 57 -7.97 -3.21 5.21
C GLY A 57 -8.92 -4.33 4.80
N GLY A 58 -9.86 -4.64 5.69
CA GLY A 58 -10.93 -5.60 5.44
C GLY A 58 -11.01 -6.68 6.50
N ARG A 59 -11.34 -7.90 6.06
CA ARG A 59 -11.50 -9.05 6.95
C ARG A 59 -10.16 -9.44 7.57
N TYR A 60 -10.11 -9.60 8.90
CA TYR A 60 -8.90 -10.04 9.61
C TYR A 60 -8.20 -11.23 8.96
N GLY A 61 -8.92 -12.30 8.61
CA GLY A 61 -8.32 -13.49 7.99
C GLY A 61 -7.62 -13.26 6.64
N ASP A 62 -7.92 -12.16 5.95
CA ASP A 62 -7.33 -11.79 4.66
C ASP A 62 -6.24 -10.73 4.79
N VAL A 63 -6.45 -9.73 5.67
CA VAL A 63 -5.43 -8.73 6.01
C VAL A 63 -4.26 -9.39 6.75
N PHE A 64 -4.55 -10.43 7.54
CA PHE A 64 -3.55 -11.27 8.20
C PHE A 64 -2.90 -12.24 7.20
N LYS A 65 -2.22 -11.70 6.18
CA LYS A 65 -1.43 -12.44 5.18
C LYS A 65 -0.16 -11.68 4.80
N GLY A 66 0.53 -11.14 5.79
CA GLY A 66 1.87 -10.58 5.66
C GLY A 66 2.62 -10.96 6.92
N GLY A 67 3.85 -11.46 6.77
CA GLY A 67 4.64 -12.03 7.86
C GLY A 67 4.53 -11.22 9.15
N ARG A 68 4.60 -11.91 10.30
CA ARG A 68 4.79 -11.32 11.63
C ARG A 68 6.00 -10.40 11.58
N GLY A 69 5.79 -9.20 11.07
CA GLY A 69 6.85 -8.32 10.66
C GLY A 69 7.23 -7.59 11.91
N ASP A 70 8.51 -7.53 12.21
CA ASP A 70 9.03 -6.68 13.29
C ASP A 70 8.51 -5.23 13.20
N ARG A 71 7.94 -4.85 12.05
CA ARG A 71 7.46 -3.53 11.67
C ARG A 71 5.94 -3.40 11.46
N ILE A 72 5.19 -4.47 11.17
CA ILE A 72 3.77 -4.39 10.77
C ILE A 72 2.90 -5.28 11.66
N GLU A 73 1.81 -4.71 12.15
CA GLU A 73 0.78 -5.40 12.94
C GLU A 73 -0.59 -5.13 12.33
N VAL A 74 -1.59 -5.91 12.74
CA VAL A 74 -2.98 -5.75 12.33
C VAL A 74 -3.79 -5.24 13.51
N ASN A 75 -4.56 -4.18 13.29
CA ASN A 75 -5.41 -3.57 14.29
C ASN A 75 -6.89 -3.81 13.95
N HIS A 76 -7.64 -4.33 14.92
CA HIS A 76 -9.08 -4.53 14.79
C HIS A 76 -9.83 -3.23 15.07
N ILE A 77 -10.85 -2.93 14.26
CA ILE A 77 -11.64 -1.69 14.38
C ILE A 77 -13.15 -2.03 14.28
N PRO A 78 -13.88 -2.18 15.40
CA PRO A 78 -13.44 -2.10 16.79
C PRO A 78 -12.64 -3.34 17.25
N PRO A 79 -11.95 -3.28 18.41
CA PRO A 79 -11.22 -4.41 18.99
C PRO A 79 -12.06 -5.68 19.10
N PHE A 80 -11.45 -6.86 18.90
CA PHE A 80 -12.14 -8.16 18.93
C PHE A 80 -12.98 -8.40 20.20
N GLU A 81 -12.49 -7.97 21.36
CA GLU A 81 -13.21 -8.10 22.63
C GLU A 81 -14.48 -7.25 22.73
N VAL A 82 -14.68 -6.35 21.79
CA VAL A 82 -15.79 -5.39 21.75
C VAL A 82 -16.69 -5.63 20.53
N ASN A 83 -16.11 -6.02 19.39
CA ASN A 83 -16.84 -6.03 18.13
C ASN A 83 -17.92 -7.12 18.01
N GLY A 84 -17.91 -8.14 18.87
CA GLY A 84 -18.94 -9.19 18.90
C GLY A 84 -18.97 -10.10 17.66
N LEU A 85 -17.95 -10.01 16.80
CA LEU A 85 -17.84 -10.80 15.57
C LEU A 85 -17.01 -12.06 15.79
N SER A 86 -17.07 -12.99 14.83
CA SER A 86 -16.17 -14.13 14.81
C SER A 86 -14.72 -13.62 14.68
N PHE A 87 -13.77 -14.29 15.34
CA PHE A 87 -12.37 -13.85 15.39
C PHE A 87 -11.75 -13.58 14.01
N ARG A 88 -12.11 -14.39 13.00
CA ARG A 88 -11.57 -14.23 11.64
C ARG A 88 -12.30 -13.19 10.80
N ASP A 89 -13.49 -12.77 11.21
CA ASP A 89 -14.38 -11.89 10.45
C ASP A 89 -14.32 -10.43 10.91
N GLY A 90 -13.54 -10.14 11.96
CA GLY A 90 -13.40 -8.80 12.48
C GLY A 90 -12.83 -7.81 11.44
N PRO A 91 -13.45 -6.64 11.25
CA PRO A 91 -12.86 -5.53 10.47
C PRO A 91 -11.50 -5.12 11.04
N THR A 92 -10.54 -4.90 10.14
CA THR A 92 -9.12 -4.77 10.46
C THR A 92 -8.41 -3.90 9.44
N ILE A 93 -7.37 -3.20 9.87
CA ILE A 93 -6.34 -2.63 9.00
C ILE A 93 -4.95 -3.17 9.36
N SER A 94 -4.05 -3.27 8.38
CA SER A 94 -2.62 -3.39 8.65
C SER A 94 -2.03 -2.02 8.95
N MET A 95 -1.14 -1.93 9.93
CA MET A 95 -0.48 -0.68 10.29
C MET A 95 0.93 -0.91 10.84
N ASP A 96 1.74 0.14 10.91
CA ASP A 96 3.04 0.05 11.57
C ASP A 96 2.87 -0.36 13.04
N LYS A 97 3.74 -1.24 13.49
CA LYS A 97 3.78 -1.72 14.88
C LYS A 97 3.89 -0.56 15.87
N ALA A 98 4.73 0.44 15.57
CA ALA A 98 4.88 1.61 16.43
C ALA A 98 3.56 2.38 16.57
N ASP A 99 2.81 2.52 15.48
CA ASP A 99 1.53 3.23 15.47
C ASP A 99 0.45 2.41 16.17
N HIS A 100 0.38 1.09 15.93
CA HIS A 100 -0.55 0.21 16.64
C HIS A 100 -0.40 0.30 18.17
N ARG A 101 0.84 0.43 18.66
CA ARG A 101 1.13 0.53 20.10
C ARG A 101 0.65 1.82 20.75
N ILE A 102 0.45 2.88 19.99
CA ILE A 102 -0.01 4.17 20.52
C ILE A 102 -1.53 4.37 20.36
N MET A 103 -2.24 3.45 19.70
CA MET A 103 -3.71 3.51 19.58
C MET A 103 -4.39 3.45 20.94
N SER A 104 -5.48 4.18 21.09
CA SER A 104 -6.16 4.38 22.38
C SER A 104 -6.80 3.10 22.88
N SER A 105 -7.19 2.20 21.99
CA SER A 105 -7.75 0.89 22.32
C SER A 105 -6.68 -0.16 22.66
N THR A 106 -5.39 0.13 22.44
CA THR A 106 -4.28 -0.83 22.59
C THR A 106 -3.73 -0.89 24.02
N GLY A 107 -3.43 -2.12 24.48
CA GLY A 107 -2.77 -2.36 25.76
C GLY A 107 -3.72 -2.45 26.95
N ASN A 108 -3.16 -2.29 28.16
CA ASN A 108 -3.87 -2.50 29.44
C ASN A 108 -3.85 -1.29 30.38
N SER A 109 -3.61 -0.08 29.84
CA SER A 109 -3.76 1.14 30.64
C SER A 109 -5.22 1.36 31.04
N ILE A 110 -5.44 2.20 32.05
CA ILE A 110 -6.80 2.56 32.50
C ILE A 110 -7.56 3.23 31.35
N GLU A 111 -6.85 4.04 30.58
CA GLU A 111 -7.29 4.81 29.44
C GLU A 111 -7.72 3.88 28.32
N ALA A 112 -6.93 2.85 27.99
CA ALA A 112 -7.30 1.87 26.98
C ALA A 112 -8.51 1.03 27.38
N ARG A 113 -8.63 0.71 28.67
CA ARG A 113 -9.82 0.03 29.19
C ARG A 113 -11.06 0.91 29.13
N LYS A 114 -10.94 2.20 29.46
CA LYS A 114 -12.04 3.18 29.33
C LYS A 114 -12.45 3.38 27.87
N HIS A 115 -11.49 3.46 26.96
CA HIS A 115 -11.77 3.56 25.52
C HIS A 115 -12.58 2.36 25.03
N ARG A 116 -12.13 1.13 25.33
CA ARG A 116 -12.88 -0.10 25.01
C ARG A 116 -14.23 -0.20 25.72
N ALA A 117 -14.38 0.36 26.92
CA ALA A 117 -15.66 0.41 27.61
C ALA A 117 -16.67 1.29 26.87
N LYS A 118 -16.24 2.50 26.44
CA LYS A 118 -17.09 3.39 25.63
C LYS A 118 -17.49 2.75 24.29
N GLN A 119 -16.57 2.06 23.63
CA GLN A 119 -16.90 1.30 22.41
C GLN A 119 -17.95 0.21 22.70
N ARG A 120 -17.83 -0.50 23.84
CA ARG A 120 -18.81 -1.51 24.27
C ARG A 120 -20.21 -0.91 24.46
N GLU A 121 -20.30 0.23 25.14
CA GLU A 121 -21.58 0.94 25.35
C GLU A 121 -22.25 1.27 24.01
N LEU A 122 -21.48 1.72 23.02
CA LEU A 122 -21.99 1.99 21.67
C LEU A 122 -22.49 0.72 20.98
N VAL A 123 -21.70 -0.37 21.01
CA VAL A 123 -22.11 -1.65 20.41
C VAL A 123 -23.36 -2.21 21.09
N GLU A 124 -23.48 -2.11 22.41
CA GLU A 124 -24.63 -2.61 23.17
C GLU A 124 -25.94 -1.89 22.83
N VAL A 125 -25.90 -0.59 22.52
CA VAL A 125 -27.08 0.17 22.08
C VAL A 125 -27.33 0.08 20.57
N GLY A 126 -26.55 -0.73 19.84
CA GLY A 126 -26.67 -0.94 18.41
C GLY A 126 -25.94 0.08 17.54
N ASP A 127 -25.12 0.95 18.13
CA ASP A 127 -24.30 1.94 17.41
C ASP A 127 -22.90 1.39 17.10
N PHE A 128 -22.84 0.31 16.30
CA PHE A 128 -21.58 -0.27 15.85
C PHE A 128 -20.76 0.73 15.01
N LYS A 129 -21.45 1.55 14.22
CA LYS A 129 -20.84 2.60 13.39
C LYS A 129 -20.12 3.66 14.23
N GLY A 130 -20.71 4.08 15.35
CA GLY A 130 -20.07 4.99 16.31
C GLY A 130 -18.81 4.40 16.93
N ALA A 131 -18.82 3.11 17.27
CA ALA A 131 -17.63 2.42 17.81
C ALA A 131 -16.47 2.36 16.79
N VAL A 132 -16.80 2.19 15.51
CA VAL A 132 -15.84 2.23 14.39
C VAL A 132 -15.29 3.63 14.20
N LYS A 133 -16.16 4.64 14.19
CA LYS A 133 -15.76 6.05 14.06
C LYS A 133 -14.75 6.44 15.15
N MET A 134 -14.95 5.97 16.39
CA MET A 134 -14.01 6.24 17.48
C MET A 134 -12.57 5.80 17.19
N ASP A 135 -12.37 4.66 16.53
CA ASP A 135 -11.02 4.20 16.17
C ASP A 135 -10.50 4.94 14.93
N ILE A 136 -11.35 5.30 13.96
CA ILE A 136 -10.95 6.10 12.79
C ILE A 136 -10.45 7.48 13.25
N ASP A 137 -11.21 8.15 14.12
CA ASP A 137 -10.83 9.44 14.69
C ASP A 137 -9.49 9.33 15.45
N ASP A 138 -9.30 8.26 16.24
CA ASP A 138 -8.04 8.03 16.97
C ASP A 138 -6.83 7.82 16.03
N ILE A 139 -7.06 7.15 14.90
CA ILE A 139 -6.05 6.94 13.86
C ILE A 139 -5.71 8.27 13.18
N HIS A 140 -6.72 9.06 12.79
CA HIS A 140 -6.49 10.38 12.18
C HIS A 140 -5.78 11.34 13.13
N ASP A 141 -6.17 11.38 14.40
CA ASP A 141 -5.55 12.25 15.42
C ASP A 141 -4.06 11.94 15.62
N LYS A 142 -3.66 10.66 15.52
CA LYS A 142 -2.29 10.20 15.84
C LYS A 142 -1.41 10.00 14.63
N CYS A 143 -1.99 9.61 13.50
CA CYS A 143 -1.29 9.15 12.32
C CYS A 143 -1.64 9.95 11.05
N GLY A 144 -2.60 10.88 11.11
CA GLY A 144 -3.08 11.63 9.96
C GLY A 144 -3.71 10.71 8.91
N ASP A 145 -3.51 11.03 7.64
CA ASP A 145 -4.05 10.33 6.46
C ASP A 145 -3.29 9.06 6.07
N LYS A 146 -2.27 8.65 6.85
CA LYS A 146 -1.37 7.55 6.52
C LYS A 146 -2.07 6.21 6.22
N TYR A 147 -3.22 5.97 6.85
CA TYR A 147 -3.95 4.70 6.77
C TYR A 147 -5.28 4.81 6.01
N ASP A 148 -5.53 5.93 5.36
CA ASP A 148 -6.81 6.23 4.70
C ASP A 148 -7.24 5.17 3.68
N ASP A 149 -6.31 4.69 2.86
CA ASP A 149 -6.62 3.66 1.85
C ASP A 149 -7.01 2.33 2.51
N ALA A 150 -6.30 1.94 3.58
CA ALA A 150 -6.66 0.76 4.36
C ALA A 150 -8.00 0.92 5.09
N LEU A 151 -8.29 2.12 5.60
CA LEU A 151 -9.58 2.43 6.22
C LEU A 151 -10.71 2.31 5.20
N ARG A 152 -10.55 2.82 3.97
CA ARG A 152 -11.55 2.66 2.89
C ARG A 152 -11.79 1.20 2.54
N GLU A 153 -10.72 0.41 2.34
CA GLU A 153 -10.85 -1.03 2.09
C GLU A 153 -11.61 -1.76 3.22
N MET A 154 -11.34 -1.38 4.47
CA MET A 154 -12.04 -1.93 5.63
C MET A 154 -13.53 -1.52 5.66
N LEU A 155 -13.84 -0.26 5.36
CA LEU A 155 -15.22 0.24 5.34
C LEU A 155 -16.05 -0.40 4.21
N ASP A 156 -15.46 -0.58 3.04
CA ASP A 156 -16.08 -1.30 1.92
C ASP A 156 -16.45 -2.73 2.32
N TYR A 157 -15.52 -3.43 2.99
CA TYR A 157 -15.79 -4.76 3.56
C TYR A 157 -16.95 -4.73 4.57
N MET A 158 -16.98 -3.75 5.47
CA MET A 158 -18.02 -3.65 6.50
C MET A 158 -19.41 -3.42 5.90
N GLU A 159 -19.51 -2.58 4.87
CA GLU A 159 -20.74 -2.31 4.16
C GLU A 159 -21.21 -3.54 3.36
N GLU A 160 -20.31 -4.22 2.64
CA GLU A 160 -20.61 -5.46 1.91
C GLU A 160 -21.17 -6.56 2.83
N ARG A 161 -20.64 -6.65 4.07
CA ARG A 161 -21.09 -7.61 5.08
C ARG A 161 -22.34 -7.18 5.84
N GLY A 162 -22.80 -5.94 5.65
CA GLY A 162 -23.95 -5.37 6.36
C GLY A 162 -23.69 -5.09 7.84
N TYR A 163 -22.42 -4.89 8.24
CA TYR A 163 -22.08 -4.47 9.61
C TYR A 163 -22.39 -2.98 9.83
N ILE A 164 -22.39 -2.20 8.76
CA ILE A 164 -22.83 -0.81 8.72
C ILE A 164 -23.76 -0.63 7.51
N SER A 165 -24.66 0.36 7.57
CA SER A 165 -25.58 0.68 6.48
C SER A 165 -24.98 1.57 5.40
N ASP A 166 -24.00 2.40 5.77
CA ASP A 166 -23.36 3.41 4.93
C ASP A 166 -22.09 3.95 5.61
N GLN A 167 -21.20 4.55 4.82
CA GLN A 167 -19.92 5.11 5.28
C GLN A 167 -19.98 6.60 5.67
N LYS A 168 -21.17 7.23 5.66
CA LYS A 168 -21.30 8.68 5.83
C LYS A 168 -20.77 9.14 7.19
N GLY A 169 -19.93 10.18 7.21
CA GLY A 169 -19.36 10.73 8.43
C GLY A 169 -18.29 9.87 9.09
N LEU A 170 -17.79 8.80 8.45
CA LEU A 170 -16.70 7.97 9.01
C LEU A 170 -15.31 8.45 8.63
N MET A 171 -15.15 9.19 7.54
CA MET A 171 -13.86 9.65 7.00
C MET A 171 -13.83 11.18 6.80
N GLU A 172 -14.61 11.92 7.61
CA GLU A 172 -14.78 13.39 7.53
C GLU A 172 -13.91 14.14 8.53
#